data_AF-A0A8B6C3V5-F1
#
_entry.id   AF-A0A8B6C3V5-F1
#
_cell.length_a   1.000
_cell.length_b   1.000
_cell.length_c   1.000
_cell.angle_alpha   90.00
_cell.angle_beta   90.00
_cell.angle_gamma   90.00
#
_symmetry.space_group_name_H-M   'P 1'
#
loop_
_entity.id
_entity.type
_entity.pdbx_description
1 polymer ?
#
loop_
_entity_poly.entity_id
_entity_poly.type
_entity_poly.pdbx_seq_one_letter_code
_entity_poly.pdbx_strand_id
1 'polypeptide(L)' 'MPTDRENYLFVACNDNNTIFVKQSLHSPAKVVLDSSDRMEGPMSIDYDLDNDELLVVNDNTRSIFLFKKK' A
#
# COMPACT_ATOMS: atom_id res chain seq x y z
N MET A 1 10.62 26.95 -7.67
CA MET A 1 10.41 25.62 -8.25
C MET A 1 9.31 24.97 -7.42
N PRO A 2 8.16 24.56 -7.99
CA PRO A 2 7.18 23.83 -7.19
C PRO A 2 7.76 22.44 -6.90
N THR A 3 7.93 22.13 -5.62
CA THR A 3 8.25 20.78 -5.13
C THR A 3 6.92 20.06 -4.92
N ASP A 4 6.27 19.64 -6.00
CA ASP A 4 5.09 18.78 -5.89
C ASP A 4 5.58 17.36 -5.57
N ARG A 5 5.98 17.14 -4.31
CA ARG A 5 6.01 15.79 -3.76
C ARG A 5 4.56 15.36 -3.63
N GLU A 6 4.11 14.54 -4.58
CA GLU A 6 2.85 13.81 -4.47
C GLU A 6 2.90 12.99 -3.17
N ASN A 7 2.15 13.43 -2.15
CA ASN A 7 2.10 12.76 -0.87
C ASN A 7 1.09 11.62 -0.95
N TYR A 8 1.58 10.39 -1.12
CA TYR A 8 0.73 9.22 -1.05
C TYR A 8 0.60 8.74 0.40
N LEU A 9 -0.63 8.47 0.81
CA LEU A 9 -0.94 7.72 2.03
C LEU A 9 -1.39 6.31 1.63
N PHE A 10 -0.65 5.31 2.09
CA PHE A 10 -1.05 3.92 1.97
C PHE A 10 -1.71 3.44 3.26
N VAL A 11 -2.81 2.70 3.14
CA VAL A 11 -3.58 2.23 4.29
C VAL A 11 -3.83 0.73 4.14
N ALA A 12 -3.37 -0.04 5.11
CA ALA A 12 -3.71 -1.45 5.24
C ALA A 12 -5.08 -1.61 5.92
N CYS A 13 -6.01 -2.28 5.25
CA CYS A 13 -7.32 -2.62 5.79
C CYS A 13 -7.41 -4.14 5.95
N ASN A 14 -7.19 -4.60 7.19
CA ASN A 14 -7.08 -6.02 7.52
C ASN A 14 -8.36 -6.81 7.16
N ASP A 15 -9.51 -6.36 7.66
CA ASP A 15 -10.79 -7.08 7.50
C ASP A 15 -11.26 -7.16 6.04
N ASN A 16 -10.88 -6.17 5.22
CA ASN A 16 -11.20 -6.16 3.78
C ASN A 16 -10.07 -6.76 2.93
N ASN A 17 -9.00 -7.29 3.54
CA ASN A 17 -7.85 -7.86 2.83
C ASN A 17 -7.30 -6.94 1.72
N THR A 18 -7.28 -5.62 1.96
CA THR A 18 -7.06 -4.62 0.91
C THR A 18 -6.03 -3.58 1.35
N ILE A 19 -5.17 -3.17 0.41
CA ILE A 19 -4.33 -1.98 0.54
C ILE A 19 -4.91 -0.84 -0.31
N PHE A 20 -5.18 0.28 0.33
CA PHE A 20 -5.64 1.50 -0.32
C PHE A 20 -4.51 2.51 -0.48
N VAL A 21 -4.56 3.29 -1.55
CA VAL A 21 -3.73 4.48 -1.74
C VAL A 21 -4.60 5.73 -1.86
N LYS A 22 -4.13 6.82 -1.27
CA LYS A 22 -4.78 8.13 -1.34
C LYS A 22 -3.74 9.22 -1.57
N GLN A 23 -3.99 10.12 -2.53
CA GLN A 23 -3.08 11.24 -2.86
C GLN A 23 -3.30 12.49 -2.00
N SER A 24 -4.53 12.72 -1.55
CA SER A 24 -4.88 13.87 -0.72
C SER A 24 -6.08 13.53 0.14
N LEU A 25 -6.33 14.27 1.21
CA LEU A 25 -7.50 14.03 2.08
C LEU A 25 -8.84 14.05 1.30
N HIS A 26 -8.90 14.77 0.18
CA HIS A 26 -10.13 14.95 -0.61
C HIS A 26 -10.22 14.04 -1.84
N SER A 27 -9.15 13.33 -2.20
CA SER A 27 -9.18 12.37 -3.30
C SER A 27 -9.82 11.04 -2.85
N PRO A 28 -10.60 10.35 -3.72
CA PRO A 28 -11.07 9.02 -3.40
C PRO A 28 -9.88 8.07 -3.20
N ALA A 29 -10.00 7.16 -2.22
CA ALA A 29 -9.03 6.09 -2.06
C ALA A 29 -9.15 5.10 -3.23
N LYS A 30 -8.02 4.63 -3.74
CA LYS A 30 -7.96 3.60 -4.78
C LYS A 30 -7.44 2.30 -4.18
N VAL A 31 -8.00 1.18 -4.61
CA VAL A 31 -7.43 -0.15 -4.31
C VAL A 31 -6.14 -0.29 -5.11
N VAL A 32 -5.06 -0.67 -4.41
CA VAL A 32 -3.80 -1.04 -5.06
C VAL A 32 -3.61 -2.55 -5.02
N LEU A 33 -4.11 -3.20 -3.95
CA LEU A 33 -4.01 -4.64 -3.74
C LEU A 33 -5.24 -5.13 -3.03
N ASP A 34 -5.69 -6.32 -3.41
CA ASP A 34 -6.80 -6.99 -2.75
C ASP A 34 -6.60 -8.51 -2.68
N SER A 35 -7.66 -9.23 -2.31
CA SER A 35 -7.63 -10.69 -2.19
C SER A 35 -7.31 -11.41 -3.50
N SER A 36 -7.58 -10.81 -4.66
CA SER A 36 -7.22 -11.39 -5.96
C SER A 36 -5.70 -11.43 -6.16
N ASP A 37 -4.97 -10.53 -5.51
CA ASP A 37 -3.51 -10.53 -5.41
C ASP A 37 -2.98 -11.47 -4.31
N ARG A 38 -3.85 -12.30 -3.70
CA ARG A 38 -3.52 -13.19 -2.56
C ARG A 38 -3.15 -12.43 -1.28
N MET A 39 -3.62 -11.19 -1.14
CA MET A 39 -3.51 -10.44 0.11
C MET A 39 -4.47 -11.02 1.15
N GLU A 40 -3.98 -11.40 2.33
CA GLU A 40 -4.80 -11.96 3.41
C GLU A 40 -4.36 -11.41 4.78
N GLY A 41 -5.21 -10.61 5.40
CA GLY A 41 -4.91 -9.98 6.68
C GLY A 41 -3.67 -9.07 6.64
N PRO A 42 -3.65 -8.00 5.81
CA PRO A 42 -2.57 -7.04 5.86
C PRO A 42 -2.53 -6.37 7.24
N MET A 43 -1.37 -6.41 7.89
CA MET A 43 -1.22 -5.90 9.27
C MET A 43 -0.34 -4.66 9.36
N SER A 44 0.70 -4.57 8.52
CA SER A 44 1.65 -3.47 8.52
C SER A 44 2.06 -3.12 7.10
N ILE A 45 2.45 -1.86 6.91
CA ILE A 45 2.87 -1.30 5.64
C ILE A 45 4.04 -0.35 5.87
N ASP A 46 5.04 -0.40 4.99
CA ASP A 46 6.13 0.57 4.96
C ASP A 46 6.53 0.86 3.52
N TYR A 47 7.08 2.05 3.29
CA TYR A 47 7.49 2.50 1.97
C TYR A 47 8.95 2.92 1.97
N ASP A 48 9.77 2.15 1.24
CA ASP A 48 11.17 2.44 1.01
C ASP A 48 11.29 3.51 -0.09
N LEU A 49 11.58 4.74 0.32
CA LEU A 49 11.76 5.89 -0.56
C LEU A 49 13.01 5.80 -1.44
N ASP A 50 14.04 5.08 -0.99
CA ASP A 50 15.31 4.99 -1.71
C ASP A 50 15.21 4.00 -2.87
N ASN A 51 14.39 2.96 -2.72
CA ASN A 51 14.17 1.93 -3.73
C ASN A 51 12.81 2.04 -4.46
N ASP A 52 11.94 2.97 -4.07
CA ASP A 52 10.56 3.12 -4.58
C ASP A 52 9.75 1.81 -4.44
N GLU A 53 9.80 1.24 -3.23
CA GLU A 53 9.21 -0.06 -2.90
C GLU A 53 8.21 0.04 -1.76
N LEU A 54 7.04 -0.58 -1.93
CA LEU A 54 6.05 -0.76 -0.87
C LEU A 54 6.15 -2.19 -0.32
N LEU A 55 6.39 -2.31 0.97
CA LEU A 55 6.41 -3.57 1.69
C LEU A 55 5.14 -3.71 2.50
N VAL A 56 4.47 -4.86 2.36
CA VAL A 56 3.22 -5.16 3.07
C VAL A 56 3.36 -6.50 3.76
N VAL A 57 3.13 -6.52 5.07
CA VAL A 57 3.06 -7.76 5.85
C VAL A 57 1.70 -8.41 5.58
N ASN A 58 1.73 -9.58 4.94
CA ASN A 58 0.57 -10.42 4.67
C ASN A 58 0.52 -11.51 5.75
N ASP A 59 -0.14 -11.20 6.87
CA ASP A 59 0.01 -11.92 8.13
C ASP A 59 -0.54 -13.35 8.08
N ASN A 60 -1.74 -13.52 7.51
CA ASN A 60 -2.40 -14.83 7.47
C ASN A 60 -1.63 -15.84 6.61
N THR A 61 -0.88 -15.36 5.61
CA THR A 61 -0.03 -16.20 4.77
C THR A 61 1.43 -16.27 5.22
N ARG A 62 1.80 -15.54 6.28
CA ARG A 62 3.17 -15.45 6.81
C ARG A 62 4.19 -15.04 5.74
N SER A 63 3.81 -14.08 4.90
CA SER A 63 4.65 -13.61 3.80
C SER A 63 4.75 -12.08 3.79
N ILE A 64 5.71 -11.58 3.02
CA ILE A 64 5.85 -10.16 2.73
C ILE A 64 5.60 -9.98 1.23
N PHE A 65 4.74 -9.03 0.91
CA PHE A 65 4.53 -8.61 -0.46
C PHE A 65 5.38 -7.38 -0.75
N LEU A 66 6.03 -7.41 -1.90
CA LEU A 66 6.87 -6.33 -2.40
C LEU A 66 6.27 -5.76 -3.67
N PHE A 67 6.05 -4.46 -3.68
CA PHE A 67 5.61 -3.74 -4.88
C PHE A 67 6.64 -2.70 -5.25
N LYS A 68 7.06 -2.74 -6.51
CA LYS A 68 7.90 -1.70 -7.08
C LYS A 68 7.09 -0.91 -8.08
N LYS A 69 7.25 0.41 -8.07
CA LYS A 69 6.77 1.23 -9.17
C LYS A 69 7.60 0.87 -10.42
N LYS A 70 6.93 0.60 -11.54
CA LYS A 70 7.59 0.38 -12.83
C LYS A 70 7.88 1.70 -13.53
#